data_AF-A0A9Q5SNV7-F1
#
_entry.id   AF-A0A9Q5SNV7-F1
#
_cell.length_a   1.000
_cell.length_b   1.000
_cell.length_c   1.000
_cell.angle_alpha   90.00
_cell.angle_beta   90.00
_cell.angle_gamma   90.00
#
_symmetry.space_group_name_H-M   'P 1'
#
loop_
_entity.id
_entity.type
_entity.pdbx_description
1 polymer ?
#
loop_
_entity_poly.entity_id
_entity_poly.type
_entity_poly.pdbx_seq_one_letter_code
_entity_poly.pdbx_strand_id
1 'polypeptide(L)'
;MEHELNKAQPIWKRTWFRYLGAFIIVQLLFITCEITGWAPNFKPSGEFLSRILQSEFFTEWFTPYEIPHFNVFTAFFAITLLPYALVGAMKDFTTRKNINN
;
A
#
# COMPACT_ATOMS: atom_id res chain seq x y z
N MET A 1 2.05 41.59 -9.86
CA MET A 1 1.68 40.46 -10.73
C MET A 1 2.03 39.15 -10.01
N GLU A 2 1.47 38.91 -8.83
CA GLU A 2 1.78 37.72 -8.02
C GLU A 2 0.60 36.72 -7.99
N HIS A 3 -0.44 36.99 -8.78
CA HIS A 3 -1.71 36.25 -8.77
C HIS A 3 -1.77 35.04 -9.71
N GLU A 4 -0.69 34.71 -10.43
CA GLU A 4 -0.74 33.74 -11.55
C GLU A 4 0.27 32.60 -11.42
N LEU A 5 0.43 32.02 -10.22
CA LEU A 5 1.19 30.79 -10.05
C LEU A 5 0.59 29.81 -9.05
N ASN A 6 -0.74 29.80 -8.95
CA ASN A 6 -1.46 28.67 -8.36
C ASN A 6 -1.51 27.50 -9.36
N LYS A 7 -0.34 27.08 -9.83
CA LYS A 7 -0.19 25.86 -10.62
C LYS A 7 -0.34 24.71 -9.62
N ALA A 8 -1.56 24.21 -9.47
CA ALA A 8 -1.90 23.10 -8.60
C ALA A 8 -0.77 22.07 -8.61
N GLN A 9 -0.14 21.84 -7.45
CA GLN A 9 1.01 20.95 -7.34
C GLN A 9 0.70 19.64 -8.10
N PRO A 10 1.57 19.21 -9.04
CA PRO A 10 1.32 18.01 -9.83
C PRO A 10 1.03 16.84 -8.91
N ILE A 11 0.08 15.96 -9.29
CA ILE A 11 -0.43 14.89 -8.41
C ILE A 11 0.69 14.05 -7.80
N TRP A 12 1.75 13.79 -8.57
CA TRP A 12 2.94 13.05 -8.18
C TRP A 12 3.76 13.69 -7.04
N LYS A 13 3.62 15.00 -6.80
CA LYS A 13 4.24 15.70 -5.66
C LYS A 13 3.42 15.60 -4.38
N ARG A 14 2.17 15.12 -4.46
CA ARG A 14 1.28 14.99 -3.29
C ARG A 14 1.72 13.82 -2.42
N THR A 15 1.87 14.05 -1.12
CA THR A 15 2.39 13.05 -0.19
C THR A 15 1.50 11.79 -0.16
N TRP A 16 0.18 11.95 -0.24
CA TRP A 16 -0.77 10.84 -0.29
C TRP A 16 -0.57 9.93 -1.51
N PHE A 17 -0.22 10.53 -2.65
CA PHE A 17 0.05 9.80 -3.88
C PHE A 17 1.35 9.00 -3.79
N ARG A 18 2.34 9.48 -3.02
CA ARG A 18 3.57 8.72 -2.74
C ARG A 18 3.30 7.48 -1.90
N TYR A 19 2.47 7.59 -0.86
CA TYR A 19 2.09 6.42 -0.04
C TYR A 19 1.27 5.41 -0.86
N LEU A 20 0.33 5.89 -1.67
CA LEU A 20 -0.43 5.02 -2.57
C LEU A 20 0.48 4.35 -3.60
N GLY A 21 1.39 5.11 -4.22
CA GLY A 21 2.35 4.61 -5.18
C GLY A 21 3.29 3.56 -4.57
N ALA A 22 3.80 3.81 -3.37
CA ALA A 22 4.62 2.83 -2.64
C ALA A 22 3.85 1.54 -2.37
N PHE A 23 2.59 1.63 -1.93
CA PHE A 23 1.74 0.46 -1.73
C PHE A 23 1.57 -0.33 -3.04
N ILE A 24 1.20 0.35 -4.14
CA ILE A 24 1.00 -0.28 -5.45
C ILE A 24 2.29 -0.96 -5.95
N ILE A 25 3.44 -0.30 -5.84
CA ILE A 25 4.73 -0.87 -6.27
C ILE A 25 5.04 -2.16 -5.52
N VAL A 26 4.82 -2.19 -4.20
CA VAL A 26 5.03 -3.40 -3.39
C VAL A 26 4.06 -4.51 -3.80
N GLN A 27 2.79 -4.20 -4.07
CA GLN A 27 1.83 -5.20 -4.54
C GLN A 27 2.23 -5.77 -5.93
N LEU A 28 2.67 -4.91 -6.85
CA LEU A 28 3.17 -5.36 -8.16
C LEU A 28 4.41 -6.26 -8.04
N LEU A 29 5.31 -5.97 -7.09
CA LEU A 29 6.45 -6.83 -6.80
C LEU A 29 6.00 -8.20 -6.32
N PHE A 30 5.06 -8.29 -5.37
CA PHE A 30 4.54 -9.57 -4.87
C PHE A 30 3.83 -10.37 -5.95
N ILE A 31 2.98 -9.73 -6.76
CA ILE A 31 2.33 -10.37 -7.92
C ILE A 31 3.38 -10.94 -8.89
N THR A 32 4.44 -10.17 -9.18
CA THR A 32 5.50 -10.62 -10.08
C THR A 32 6.25 -11.83 -9.49
N CYS A 33 6.56 -11.80 -8.19
CA CYS A 33 7.18 -12.91 -7.48
C CYS A 33 6.33 -14.18 -7.59
N GLU A 34 5.01 -14.06 -7.38
CA GLU A 34 4.08 -15.17 -7.45
C GLU A 34 3.98 -15.77 -8.86
N ILE A 35 3.77 -14.93 -9.87
CA ILE A 35 3.64 -15.38 -11.27
C ILE A 35 4.93 -16.05 -11.75
N THR A 36 6.09 -15.57 -11.29
CA THR A 36 7.39 -16.14 -11.66
C THR A 36 7.78 -17.36 -10.82
N GLY A 37 7.00 -17.71 -9.79
CA GLY A 37 7.34 -18.74 -8.81
C GLY A 37 8.59 -18.41 -7.99
N TRP A 38 9.05 -17.16 -8.04
CA TRP A 38 10.24 -16.71 -7.33
C TRP A 38 9.86 -16.13 -5.98
N ALA A 39 10.41 -16.70 -4.91
CA ALA A 39 10.26 -16.17 -3.56
C ALA A 39 11.64 -15.91 -2.95
N PRO A 40 11.80 -14.86 -2.13
CA PRO A 40 12.97 -14.73 -1.27
C PRO A 40 13.15 -15.97 -0.41
N ASN A 41 14.40 -16.36 -0.16
CA ASN A 41 14.70 -17.42 0.81
C ASN A 41 14.45 -16.91 2.23
N PHE A 42 13.21 -16.98 2.68
CA PHE A 42 12.82 -16.61 4.04
C PHE A 42 13.53 -17.53 5.03
N LYS A 43 14.40 -16.96 5.87
CA LYS A 43 14.97 -17.72 6.99
C LYS A 43 13.82 -18.20 7.89
N PRO A 44 13.98 -19.35 8.58
CA PRO A 44 13.03 -19.82 9.55
C PRO A 44 12.66 -18.66 10.49
N SER A 45 11.42 -18.23 10.40
CA SER A 45 10.93 -17.12 11.19
C SER A 45 10.82 -17.56 12.65
N GLY A 46 11.01 -16.64 13.60
CA GLY A 46 10.79 -16.94 15.01
C GLY A 46 9.37 -17.46 15.27
N GLU A 47 9.18 -18.17 16.39
CA GLU A 47 7.91 -18.85 16.76
C GLU A 47 6.68 -17.96 16.60
N PHE A 48 6.79 -16.68 17.00
CA PHE A 48 5.73 -15.69 16.86
C PHE A 48 5.29 -15.46 15.40
N LEU A 49 6.24 -15.18 14.50
CA LEU A 49 5.92 -14.89 13.10
C LEU A 49 5.46 -16.15 12.37
N SER A 50 6.04 -17.31 12.71
CA SER A 50 5.57 -18.61 12.18
C SER A 50 4.10 -18.85 12.53
N ARG A 51 3.69 -18.56 13.77
CA ARG A 51 2.30 -18.69 14.21
C ARG A 51 1.35 -17.74 13.46
N ILE A 52 1.80 -16.53 13.15
CA ILE A 52 1.00 -15.57 12.35
C ILE A 52 0.84 -16.07 10.92
N LEU A 53 1.94 -16.49 10.28
CA LEU A 53 1.92 -17.00 8.91
C LEU A 53 1.00 -18.21 8.74
N GLN A 54 0.92 -19.07 9.75
CA GLN A 54 0.09 -20.28 9.76
C GLN A 54 -1.31 -20.06 10.32
N SER A 55 -1.66 -18.82 10.69
CA SER A 55 -3.00 -18.55 11.20
C SER A 55 -4.04 -18.62 10.09
N GLU A 56 -5.25 -19.08 10.43
CA GLU A 56 -6.41 -19.16 9.53
C GLU A 56 -6.67 -17.83 8.81
N PHE A 57 -6.41 -16.71 9.49
CA PHE A 57 -6.56 -15.39 8.87
C PHE A 57 -5.66 -15.20 7.65
N PHE A 58 -4.40 -15.66 7.68
CA PHE A 58 -3.43 -15.46 6.59
C PHE A 58 -3.31 -16.65 5.62
N THR A 59 -3.94 -17.78 5.95
CA THR A 59 -3.97 -18.98 5.10
C THR A 59 -5.33 -19.23 4.45
N GLU A 60 -6.41 -18.61 4.94
CA GLU A 60 -7.76 -18.83 4.40
C GLU A 60 -8.50 -17.51 4.11
N TRP A 61 -8.57 -16.59 5.07
CA TRP A 61 -9.43 -15.40 4.96
C TRP A 61 -8.79 -14.23 4.18
N PHE A 62 -7.51 -13.98 4.40
CA PHE A 62 -6.75 -12.90 3.79
C PHE A 62 -5.60 -13.49 2.98
N THR A 63 -5.95 -14.02 1.82
CA THR A 63 -5.05 -14.78 0.93
C THR A 63 -4.94 -14.16 -0.47
N PRO A 64 -4.53 -12.88 -0.61
CA PRO A 64 -4.27 -12.30 -1.92
C PRO A 64 -3.14 -13.01 -2.69
N TYR A 65 -2.28 -13.74 -1.98
CA TYR A 65 -1.12 -14.47 -2.49
C TYR A 65 -1.10 -15.90 -1.93
N GLU A 66 -0.59 -16.87 -2.70
CA GLU A 66 -0.37 -18.24 -2.23
C GLU A 66 0.73 -18.31 -1.16
N ILE A 67 1.70 -17.39 -1.20
CA ILE A 67 2.80 -17.33 -0.23
C ILE A 67 2.34 -16.57 1.03
N PRO A 68 2.24 -17.20 2.22
CA PRO A 68 1.68 -16.54 3.41
C PRO A 68 2.48 -15.32 3.87
N HIS A 69 3.77 -15.27 3.58
CA HIS A 69 4.62 -14.10 3.87
C HIS A 69 4.14 -12.84 3.15
N PHE A 70 3.74 -12.98 1.88
CA PHE A 70 3.22 -11.86 1.10
C PHE A 70 1.85 -11.41 1.61
N ASN A 71 1.01 -12.32 2.12
CA ASN A 71 -0.27 -11.99 2.76
C ASN A 71 -0.05 -11.12 4.00
N VAL A 72 0.83 -11.56 4.91
CA VAL A 72 1.16 -10.81 6.13
C VAL A 72 1.74 -9.43 5.79
N PHE A 73 2.70 -9.35 4.87
CA PHE A 73 3.27 -8.07 4.46
C PHE A 73 2.24 -7.16 3.80
N THR A 74 1.34 -7.72 3.01
CA THR A 74 0.27 -6.97 2.37
C THR A 74 -0.69 -6.39 3.38
N ALA A 75 -1.09 -7.16 4.41
CA ALA A 75 -1.89 -6.63 5.51
C ALA A 75 -1.14 -5.53 6.26
N PHE A 76 0.15 -5.72 6.56
CA PHE A 76 0.97 -4.70 7.22
C PHE A 76 1.04 -3.40 6.41
N PHE A 77 1.34 -3.47 5.11
CA PHE A 77 1.38 -2.30 4.25
C PHE A 77 0.00 -1.68 4.02
N ALA A 78 -1.05 -2.49 3.98
CA ALA A 78 -2.41 -1.99 3.88
C ALA A 78 -2.76 -1.16 5.13
N ILE A 79 -2.52 -1.68 6.33
CA ILE A 79 -2.81 -0.98 7.59
C ILE A 79 -1.95 0.28 7.75
N THR A 80 -0.69 0.24 7.31
CA THR A 80 0.25 1.35 7.52
C THR A 80 0.23 2.41 6.42
N LEU A 81 -0.07 2.09 5.16
CA LEU A 81 0.01 3.03 4.03
C LEU A 81 -1.36 3.50 3.53
N LEU A 82 -2.36 2.61 3.46
CA LEU A 82 -3.67 2.98 2.90
C LEU A 82 -4.37 4.07 3.70
N PRO A 83 -4.39 4.07 5.05
CA PRO A 83 -5.04 5.15 5.80
C PRO A 83 -4.46 6.53 5.49
N TYR A 84 -3.13 6.66 5.40
CA TYR A 84 -2.48 7.93 5.04
C TYR A 84 -2.79 8.35 3.61
N ALA A 85 -2.78 7.40 2.68
CA ALA A 85 -3.16 7.66 1.29
C ALA A 85 -4.62 8.13 1.19
N LEU A 86 -5.56 7.43 1.85
CA LEU A 86 -6.98 7.73 1.82
C LEU A 86 -7.30 9.08 2.47
N VAL A 87 -6.80 9.33 3.68
CA VAL A 87 -7.03 10.60 4.38
C VAL A 87 -6.46 11.77 3.58
N GLY A 88 -5.27 11.60 3.00
CA GLY A 88 -4.68 12.64 2.17
C GLY A 88 -5.43 12.87 0.85
N ALA A 89 -5.94 11.82 0.21
CA ALA A 89 -6.75 11.92 -0.99
C ALA A 89 -8.11 12.60 -0.71
N MET A 90 -8.79 12.23 0.37
CA MET A 90 -10.06 12.84 0.79
C MET A 90 -9.90 14.34 1.09
N LYS A 91 -8.82 14.71 1.80
CA LYS A 91 -8.50 16.13 2.07
C LYS A 91 -8.28 16.90 0.76
N ASP A 92 -7.52 16.34 -0.18
CA ASP A 92 -7.30 17.01 -1.46
C ASP A 92 -8.58 17.17 -2.28
N PHE A 93 -9.40 16.11 -2.34
CA PHE A 93 -10.67 16.15 -3.06
C PHE A 93 -11.63 17.19 -2.47
N THR A 94 -11.74 17.25 -1.14
CA THR A 94 -12.58 18.22 -0.44
C THR A 94 -12.12 19.66 -0.68
N THR A 95 -10.81 19.92 -0.59
CA THR A 95 -10.25 21.25 -0.86
C THR A 95 -10.52 21.69 -2.30
N ARG A 96 -10.35 20.80 -3.28
CA ARG A 96 -10.64 21.13 -4.69
C ARG A 96 -12.12 21.41 -4.92
N LYS A 97 -13.02 20.66 -4.26
CA LYS A 97 -14.47 20.91 -4.33
C LYS A 97 -14.83 22.30 -3.81
N ASN A 98 -14.23 22.73 -2.70
CA ASN A 98 -14.49 24.02 -2.09
C ASN A 98 -13.94 25.22 -2.89
N ILE A 99 -12.95 25.01 -3.77
CA ILE A 99 -12.42 26.07 -4.66
C ILE A 99 -13.32 26.30 -5.89
N ASN A 100 -14.06 25.27 -6.31
CA ASN A 100 -14.92 25.30 -7.49
C ASN A 100 -16.39 25.69 -7.19
N ASN A 101 -16.73 25.95 -5.93
CA ASN A 101 -18.02 26.45 -5.46
C ASN A 101 -17.91 27.93 -5.09
#